data_AF-A0A8S4R4H1-F1
#
_entry.id   AF-A0A8S4R4H1-F1
#
_cell.length_a   1.000
_cell.length_b   1.000
_cell.length_c   1.000
_cell.angle_alpha   90.00
_cell.angle_beta   90.00
_cell.angle_gamma   90.00
#
_symmetry.space_group_name_H-M   'P 1'
#
loop_
_entity.id
_entity.type
_entity.pdbx_description
1 polymer ?
#
loop_
_entity_poly.entity_id
_entity_poly.type
_entity_poly.pdbx_seq_one_letter_code
_entity_poly.pdbx_strand_id
1 'polypeptide(L)'
;MERAMLGVSLRDRIRNVEIRRRTKVTDIAQRVAKLKWQWAGHIVRRKDGRWGSKVLEWQPRTGKRSVGRPPTRWTDDIKRVAGSRWIQAAQNRGTWNSLQKTYVQQWTSIG
;
A
#
# COMPACT_ATOMS: atom_id res chain seq x y z
N MET A 1 -10.08 -19.21 -7.59
CA MET A 1 -11.32 -18.41 -7.75
C MET A 1 -11.51 -17.97 -9.20
N GLU A 2 -10.67 -17.09 -9.77
CA GLU A 2 -10.87 -16.54 -11.12
C GLU A 2 -11.00 -17.60 -12.24
N ARG A 3 -10.22 -18.68 -12.18
CA ARG A 3 -10.37 -19.83 -13.09
C ARG A 3 -11.74 -20.50 -13.01
N ALA A 4 -12.25 -20.68 -11.79
CA ALA A 4 -13.56 -21.28 -11.56
C ALA A 4 -14.69 -20.38 -12.07
N MET A 5 -14.55 -19.06 -11.95
CA MET A 5 -15.52 -18.09 -12.50
C MET A 5 -15.67 -18.21 -14.03
N LEU A 6 -14.61 -18.65 -14.72
CA LEU A 6 -14.58 -18.81 -16.17
C LEU A 6 -14.75 -20.27 -16.62
N GLY A 7 -14.89 -21.23 -15.69
CA GLY A 7 -14.92 -22.66 -16.01
C GLY A 7 -13.61 -23.21 -16.61
N VAL A 8 -12.48 -22.53 -16.42
CA VAL A 8 -11.19 -22.88 -17.04
C VAL A 8 -10.37 -23.75 -16.08
N SER A 9 -9.82 -24.83 -16.59
CA SER A 9 -8.92 -25.74 -15.88
C SER A 9 -7.43 -25.37 -16.09
N LEU A 10 -6.53 -26.02 -15.35
CA LEU A 10 -5.08 -25.88 -15.59
C LEU A 10 -4.65 -26.51 -16.92
N ARG A 11 -5.44 -27.45 -17.47
CA ARG A 11 -5.15 -28.15 -18.74
C ARG A 11 -5.28 -27.24 -19.96
N ASP A 12 -6.10 -26.20 -19.85
CA ASP A 12 -6.33 -25.22 -20.92
C ASP A 12 -5.12 -24.32 -21.16
N ARG A 13 -4.11 -24.35 -20.26
CA ARG A 13 -2.85 -23.59 -20.36
C ARG A 13 -3.03 -22.09 -20.63
N ILE A 14 -4.18 -21.53 -20.24
CA ILE A 14 -4.46 -20.10 -20.39
C ILE A 14 -3.61 -19.31 -19.41
N ARG A 15 -2.91 -18.28 -19.92
CA ARG A 15 -2.08 -17.38 -19.13
C ARG A 15 -2.92 -16.60 -18.11
N ASN A 16 -2.36 -16.36 -16.92
CA ASN A 16 -3.04 -15.59 -15.87
C ASN A 16 -3.41 -14.16 -16.33
N VAL A 17 -2.60 -13.55 -17.21
CA VAL A 17 -2.89 -12.22 -17.79
C VAL A 17 -4.21 -12.23 -18.56
N GLU A 18 -4.47 -13.30 -19.32
CA GLU A 18 -5.70 -13.45 -20.10
C GLU A 18 -6.90 -13.75 -19.19
N ILE A 19 -6.71 -14.54 -18.14
CA ILE A 19 -7.75 -14.78 -17.12
C ILE A 19 -8.15 -13.45 -16.45
N ARG A 20 -7.18 -12.66 -15.99
CA ARG A 20 -7.42 -11.34 -15.37
C ARG A 20 -8.09 -10.36 -16.32
N ARG A 21 -7.70 -10.36 -17.60
CA ARG A 21 -8.33 -9.55 -18.65
C ARG A 21 -9.81 -9.89 -18.82
N ARG A 22 -10.18 -11.18 -18.77
CA ARG A 22 -11.56 -11.65 -18.92
C ARG A 22 -12.40 -11.37 -17.68
N THR A 23 -11.87 -11.63 -16.49
CA THR A 23 -12.60 -11.44 -15.23
C THR A 23 -12.73 -9.98 -14.83
N LYS A 24 -11.82 -9.10 -15.28
CA LYS A 24 -11.73 -7.68 -14.89
C LYS A 24 -11.68 -7.47 -13.37
N VAL A 25 -11.26 -8.49 -12.63
CA VAL A 25 -11.09 -8.42 -11.18
C VAL A 25 -9.96 -7.44 -10.87
N THR A 26 -10.19 -6.56 -9.88
CA THR A 26 -9.15 -5.62 -9.45
C THR A 26 -7.96 -6.37 -8.90
N ASP A 27 -6.76 -5.98 -9.34
CA ASP A 27 -5.54 -6.59 -8.84
C ASP A 27 -5.41 -6.41 -7.31
N ILE A 28 -5.06 -7.49 -6.62
CA ILE A 28 -5.01 -7.49 -5.16
C ILE A 28 -3.94 -6.52 -4.63
N ALA A 29 -2.81 -6.37 -5.31
CA ALA A 29 -1.78 -5.43 -4.92
C ALA A 29 -2.28 -3.98 -5.03
N GLN A 30 -3.08 -3.65 -6.05
CA GLN A 30 -3.77 -2.36 -6.15
C GLN A 30 -4.68 -2.11 -4.96
N ARG A 31 -5.49 -3.11 -4.61
CA ARG A 31 -6.46 -3.00 -3.51
C ARG A 31 -5.75 -2.81 -2.17
N VAL A 32 -4.72 -3.61 -1.90
CA VAL A 32 -3.93 -3.55 -0.67
C VAL A 32 -3.19 -2.20 -0.57
N ALA A 33 -2.54 -1.75 -1.64
CA ALA A 33 -1.86 -0.45 -1.65
C ALA A 33 -2.85 0.70 -1.40
N LYS A 34 -4.00 0.71 -2.07
CA LYS A 34 -5.04 1.72 -1.86
C LYS A 34 -5.52 1.74 -0.41
N LEU A 35 -5.80 0.56 0.17
CA LEU A 35 -6.24 0.45 1.55
C LEU A 35 -5.17 0.92 2.54
N LYS A 36 -3.90 0.55 2.33
CA LYS A 36 -2.77 0.99 3.14
C LYS A 36 -2.65 2.51 3.14
N TRP A 37 -2.73 3.14 1.96
CA TRP A 37 -2.68 4.60 1.83
C TRP A 37 -3.84 5.29 2.54
N GLN A 38 -5.06 4.78 2.35
CA GLN A 38 -6.25 5.32 3.00
C GLN A 38 -6.18 5.20 4.53
N TRP A 39 -5.73 4.05 5.02
CA TRP A 39 -5.56 3.79 6.45
C TRP A 39 -4.51 4.72 7.06
N ALA A 40 -3.35 4.90 6.43
CA ALA A 40 -2.31 5.81 6.91
C ALA A 40 -2.86 7.24 7.11
N GLY A 41 -3.54 7.78 6.09
CA GLY A 41 -4.13 9.11 6.19
C GLY A 41 -5.25 9.19 7.24
N HIS A 42 -6.04 8.13 7.38
CA HIS A 42 -7.10 8.06 8.40
C HIS A 42 -6.54 8.07 9.81
N ILE A 43 -5.47 7.32 10.08
CA ILE A 43 -4.81 7.29 11.39
C ILE A 43 -4.22 8.66 11.74
N VAL A 44 -3.56 9.33 10.79
CA VAL A 44 -2.99 10.66 11.03
C VAL A 44 -4.07 11.69 11.41
N ARG A 45 -5.23 11.67 10.75
CA ARG A 45 -6.31 12.64 11.00
C ARG A 45 -7.15 12.32 12.24
N ARG A 46 -7.04 11.11 12.77
CA ARG A 46 -7.79 10.64 13.93
C ARG A 46 -7.17 11.21 15.21
N LYS A 47 -8.00 11.84 16.06
CA LYS A 47 -7.58 12.50 17.31
C LYS A 47 -8.12 11.81 18.58
N ASP A 48 -8.42 10.52 18.51
CA ASP A 48 -9.09 9.77 19.59
C ASP A 48 -8.13 9.18 20.64
N GLY A 49 -6.85 9.59 20.63
CA GLY A 49 -5.85 9.14 21.60
C GLY A 49 -5.47 7.66 21.52
N ARG A 50 -5.96 6.92 20.51
CA ARG A 50 -5.68 5.48 20.37
C ARG A 50 -4.23 5.20 20.00
N TRP A 51 -3.84 3.95 20.26
CA TRP A 51 -2.50 3.44 19.96
C TRP A 51 -2.11 3.51 18.48
N GLY A 52 -3.07 3.57 17.55
CA GLY A 52 -2.80 3.58 16.10
C GLY A 52 -1.80 4.66 15.70
N SER A 53 -2.00 5.90 16.14
CA SER A 53 -1.08 7.01 15.84
C SER A 53 0.28 6.83 16.51
N LYS A 54 0.28 6.36 17.77
CA LYS A 54 1.52 6.07 18.52
C LYS A 54 2.36 5.00 17.84
N VAL A 55 1.74 3.90 17.39
CA VAL A 55 2.42 2.79 16.71
C VAL A 55 3.00 3.24 15.38
N LEU A 56 2.30 4.12 14.67
CA LEU A 56 2.73 4.60 13.36
C LEU A 56 3.95 5.53 13.46
N GLU A 57 4.01 6.35 14.52
CA GLU A 57 5.15 7.22 14.83
C GLU A 57 6.27 6.52 15.61
N TRP A 58 6.01 5.32 16.14
CA TRP A 58 6.93 4.65 17.04
C TRP A 58 8.26 4.33 16.36
N GLN A 59 9.34 4.79 16.98
CA GLN A 59 10.71 4.50 16.60
C GLN A 59 11.49 4.10 17.86
N PRO A 60 12.19 2.94 17.84
CA PRO A 60 13.06 2.57 18.95
C PRO A 60 14.08 3.68 19.24
N ARG A 61 14.15 4.12 20.50
CA ARG A 61 15.14 5.12 20.96
C ARG A 61 16.49 4.48 21.25
N THR A 62 16.48 3.21 21.64
CA THR A 62 17.66 2.40 21.93
C THR A 62 17.95 1.46 20.75
N GLY A 63 19.23 1.27 20.45
CA GLY A 63 19.70 0.43 19.34
C GLY A 63 19.91 1.19 18.03
N LYS A 64 21.02 0.90 17.36
CA LYS A 64 21.29 1.36 15.98
C LYS A 64 20.81 0.28 15.02
N ARG A 65 20.30 0.69 13.85
CA ARG A 65 20.05 -0.26 12.76
C ARG A 65 21.38 -0.80 12.24
N SER A 66 21.36 -2.00 11.67
CA SER A 66 22.53 -2.54 10.96
C SER A 66 22.98 -1.56 9.86
N VAL A 67 24.30 -1.44 9.68
CA VAL A 67 24.94 -0.54 8.70
C VAL A 67 24.71 -1.01 7.25
N GLY A 68 24.44 -2.32 7.06
CA GLY A 68 24.06 -2.90 5.77
C GLY A 68 22.65 -2.50 5.34
N ARG A 69 21.94 -3.35 4.59
CA ARG A 69 20.57 -3.07 4.14
C ARG A 69 19.58 -3.18 5.31
N PRO A 70 19.11 -2.07 5.90
CA PRO A 70 18.21 -2.16 7.02
C PRO A 70 16.81 -2.54 6.52
N PRO A 71 16.03 -3.32 7.29
CA PRO A 71 14.66 -3.63 6.92
C PRO A 71 13.83 -2.35 6.70
N THR A 72 13.06 -2.34 5.61
CA THR A 72 12.12 -1.26 5.29
C THR A 72 11.03 -1.22 6.34
N ARG A 73 10.80 -0.06 6.96
CA ARG A 73 9.68 0.13 7.88
C ARG A 73 8.39 0.30 7.10
N TRP A 74 7.28 0.03 7.79
CA TRP A 74 5.94 0.17 7.24
C TRP A 74 5.65 1.56 6.65
N THR A 75 6.25 2.63 7.18
CA THR A 75 6.09 4.02 6.70
C THR A 75 7.02 4.42 5.55
N ASP A 76 8.04 3.64 5.24
CA ASP A 76 9.13 4.10 4.36
C ASP A 76 8.66 4.19 2.89
N ASP A 77 7.74 3.34 2.47
CA ASP A 77 7.08 3.44 1.16
C ASP A 77 6.14 4.64 1.06
N ILE A 78 5.46 4.99 2.17
CA ILE A 78 4.65 6.21 2.25
C ILE A 78 5.54 7.45 2.13
N LYS A 79 6.66 7.48 2.86
CA LYS A 79 7.64 8.58 2.80
C LYS A 79 8.26 8.74 1.42
N ARG A 80 8.42 7.66 0.67
CA ARG A 80 8.93 7.70 -0.71
C ARG A 80 8.05 8.52 -1.65
N VAL A 81 6.73 8.51 -1.42
CA VAL A 81 5.75 9.20 -2.27
C VAL A 81 5.34 10.56 -1.70
N ALA A 82 5.08 10.65 -0.40
CA ALA A 82 4.59 11.87 0.26
C ALA A 82 5.71 12.69 0.95
N GLY A 83 6.96 12.25 0.87
CA GLY A 83 8.12 12.93 1.46
C GLY A 83 8.28 12.71 2.97
N SER A 84 9.31 13.34 3.54
CA SER A 84 9.62 13.23 4.98
C SER A 84 8.51 13.81 5.87
N ARG A 85 7.81 14.85 5.39
CA ARG A 85 6.68 15.52 6.07
C ARG A 85 5.32 14.91 5.72
N TRP A 86 5.27 13.62 5.36
CA TRP A 86 4.04 12.95 4.92
C TRP A 86 2.88 13.03 5.93
N ILE A 87 3.14 13.18 7.24
CA ILE A 87 2.09 13.39 8.26
C ILE A 87 1.33 14.70 7.98
N GLN A 88 2.03 15.78 7.63
CA GLN A 88 1.41 17.06 7.27
C GLN A 88 0.61 16.92 5.97
N ALA A 89 1.17 16.23 4.97
CA ALA A 89 0.49 15.94 3.71
C ALA A 89 -0.78 15.09 3.92
N ALA A 90 -0.74 14.12 4.82
CA ALA A 90 -1.85 13.26 5.19
C ALA A 90 -2.97 14.01 5.94
N GLN A 91 -2.65 15.12 6.62
CA GLN A 91 -3.65 15.95 7.28
C GLN A 91 -4.60 16.60 6.25
N ASN A 92 -4.08 17.02 5.09
CA ASN A 92 -4.87 17.54 3.98
C ASN A 92 -5.43 16.38 3.12
N ARG A 93 -6.75 16.18 3.11
CA ARG A 93 -7.37 15.10 2.33
C ARG A 93 -7.17 15.25 0.82
N GLY A 94 -7.17 16.48 0.28
CA GLY A 94 -6.98 16.73 -1.14
C GLY A 94 -5.58 16.34 -1.61
N THR A 95 -4.55 16.82 -0.91
CA THR A 95 -3.15 16.46 -1.15
C THR A 95 -2.91 14.97 -0.96
N TRP A 96 -3.50 14.38 0.08
CA TRP A 96 -3.37 12.93 0.33
C TRP A 96 -3.98 12.08 -0.80
N ASN A 97 -5.16 12.48 -1.29
CA ASN A 97 -5.84 11.76 -2.36
C ASN A 97 -5.12 11.91 -3.70
N SER A 98 -4.55 13.07 -4.02
CA SER A 98 -3.84 13.28 -5.28
C SER A 98 -2.59 12.39 -5.40
N LEU A 99 -1.89 12.14 -4.30
CA LEU A 99 -0.70 11.28 -4.23
C LEU A 99 -1.02 9.77 -4.24
N GLN A 100 -2.28 9.38 -3.99
CA GLN A 100 -2.66 7.97 -3.90
C GLN A 100 -2.41 7.22 -5.21
N LYS A 101 -2.64 7.86 -6.37
CA LYS A 101 -2.43 7.22 -7.68
C LYS A 101 -0.97 6.83 -7.86
N THR A 102 -0.05 7.75 -7.56
CA THR A 102 1.40 7.53 -7.61
C THR A 102 1.83 6.39 -6.68
N TYR A 103 1.29 6.37 -5.46
CA TYR A 103 1.58 5.30 -4.51
C TYR A 103 1.12 3.92 -5.00
N VAL A 104 -0.12 3.82 -5.52
CA VAL A 104 -0.65 2.56 -6.04
C VAL A 104 0.16 2.09 -7.25
N GLN A 105 0.56 2.99 -8.14
CA GLN A 105 1.35 2.66 -9.33
C GLN A 105 2.68 1.96 -8.98
N GLN A 106 3.34 2.37 -7.90
CA GLN A 106 4.57 1.74 -7.41
C GLN A 106 4.41 0.23 -7.13
N TRP A 107 3.20 -0.22 -6.76
CA TRP A 107 2.90 -1.62 -6.44
C TRP A 107 2.34 -2.41 -7.61
N THR A 108 2.02 -1.75 -8.72
CA THR A 108 1.43 -2.39 -9.92
C THR A 108 2.39 -2.52 -11.09
N SER A 109 3.42 -1.68 -11.15
CA SER A 109 4.37 -1.64 -12.27
C SER A 109 5.37 -2.81 -12.29
N ILE A 110 5.25 -3.77 -11.36
CA ILE A 110 6.17 -4.91 -11.20
C ILE A 110 5.51 -6.23 -11.63
N GLY A 111 4.38 -6.19 -12.33
CA GLY A 111 3.62 -7.37 -12.79
C GLY A 111 3.76 -7.65 -14.27
#